data_AF-A0A917Q5Y9-F1
#
_entry.id   AF-A0A917Q5Y9-F1
#
_cell.length_a   1.000
_cell.length_b   1.000
_cell.length_c   1.000
_cell.angle_alpha   90.00
_cell.angle_beta   90.00
_cell.angle_gamma   90.00
#
_symmetry.space_group_name_H-M   'P 1'
#
loop_
_entity.id
_entity.type
_entity.pdbx_description
1 polymer ?
#
loop_
_entity_poly.entity_id
_entity_poly.type
_entity_poly.pdbx_seq_one_letter_code
_entity_poly.pdbx_strand_id
1 'polypeptide(L)'
;MTLQVPWEAWSDVLVRLDAAVETTFRRVQLEVAPVPGAWERRPPAIEESLCRRYFWMAGLDAANRSIGTTAGLDDTHHQALVAFPVAMRAAPTCVPSGPGTFALAVDDGTGWAERALTLVEFLEASRENARFRLSTGIVTPRGRAGQWRAYGTGRLPFDAEL
;
A
#
# COMPACT_ATOMS: atom_id res chain seq x y z
N MET A 1 4.57 34.20 9.61
CA MET A 1 3.17 34.12 10.08
C MET A 1 3.13 33.04 11.14
N THR A 2 2.68 33.36 12.34
CA THR A 2 2.56 32.40 13.44
C THR A 2 1.08 32.20 13.70
N LEU A 3 0.58 30.99 13.51
CA LEU A 3 -0.80 30.62 13.84
C LEU A 3 -0.78 30.03 15.26
N GLN A 4 -1.46 30.67 16.20
CA GLN A 4 -1.66 30.08 17.53
C GLN A 4 -2.93 29.26 17.52
N VAL A 5 -2.78 27.94 17.68
CA VAL A 5 -3.91 27.03 17.86
C VAL A 5 -4.03 26.75 19.36
N PRO A 6 -5.15 27.10 20.02
CA PRO A 6 -5.33 26.83 21.43
C PRO A 6 -5.32 25.31 21.68
N TRP A 7 -4.55 24.88 22.69
CA TRP A 7 -4.28 23.48 23.03
C TRP A 7 -5.54 22.65 23.41
N GLU A 8 -6.66 23.33 23.66
CA GLU A 8 -7.93 22.73 24.08
C GLU A 8 -8.80 22.27 22.89
N ALA A 9 -8.39 22.55 21.66
CA ALA A 9 -9.11 22.16 20.46
C ALA A 9 -8.77 20.71 20.05
N TRP A 10 -9.55 19.74 20.52
CA TRP A 10 -9.56 18.35 20.02
C TRP A 10 -10.22 18.23 18.63
N SER A 11 -10.15 19.27 17.81
CA SER A 11 -10.86 19.38 16.52
C SER A 11 -9.88 19.56 15.38
N ASP A 12 -10.29 19.15 14.18
CA ASP A 12 -9.54 19.35 12.95
C ASP A 12 -9.11 20.81 12.78
N VAL A 13 -7.81 21.02 12.47
CA VAL A 13 -7.26 22.35 12.19
C VAL A 13 -7.24 22.57 10.68
N LEU A 14 -8.12 23.43 10.19
CA LEU A 14 -8.12 23.85 8.79
C LEU A 14 -7.17 25.05 8.59
N VAL A 15 -6.06 24.82 7.88
CA VAL A 15 -5.10 25.88 7.52
C VAL A 15 -5.35 26.32 6.08
N ARG A 16 -5.75 27.59 5.90
CA ARG A 16 -5.89 28.21 4.57
C ARG A 16 -4.73 29.19 4.33
N LEU A 17 -4.07 29.05 3.19
CA LEU A 17 -2.98 29.92 2.75
C LEU A 17 -3.42 30.64 1.48
N ASP A 18 -3.73 31.92 1.58
CA ASP A 18 -4.03 32.77 0.43
C ASP A 18 -2.78 33.56 0.04
N ALA A 19 -2.36 33.43 -1.22
CA ALA A 19 -1.28 34.24 -1.77
C ALA A 19 -1.84 35.57 -2.31
N ALA A 20 -1.17 36.69 -2.02
CA ALA A 20 -1.44 37.94 -2.74
C ALA A 20 -1.01 37.80 -4.21
N VAL A 21 -1.49 38.70 -5.07
CA VAL A 21 -1.43 38.64 -6.55
C VAL A 21 -0.01 38.41 -7.13
N GLU A 22 1.05 38.61 -6.35
CA GLU A 22 2.46 38.43 -6.78
C GLU A 22 3.28 37.43 -5.94
N THR A 23 2.66 36.65 -5.05
CA THR A 23 3.39 35.67 -4.22
C THR A 23 3.11 34.25 -4.68
N THR A 24 4.15 33.42 -4.81
CA THR A 24 4.01 31.98 -5.02
C THR A 24 4.67 31.23 -3.86
N PHE A 25 3.96 30.26 -3.30
CA PHE A 25 4.54 29.37 -2.30
C PHE A 25 5.22 28.21 -3.01
N ARG A 26 6.51 28.00 -2.75
CA ARG A 26 7.23 26.82 -3.26
C ARG A 26 7.14 25.63 -2.31
N ARG A 27 7.20 25.89 -1.00
CA ARG A 27 7.14 24.89 0.08
C ARG A 27 6.56 25.53 1.34
N VAL A 28 5.85 24.74 2.13
CA VAL A 28 5.28 25.11 3.43
C VAL A 28 5.73 24.06 4.45
N GLN A 29 6.15 24.49 5.63
CA GLN A 29 6.47 23.63 6.77
C GLN A 29 5.52 24.03 7.90
N LEU A 30 4.73 23.07 8.38
CA LEU A 30 3.83 23.23 9.51
C LEU A 30 4.46 22.50 10.69
N GLU A 31 4.63 23.21 11.81
CA GLU A 31 5.26 22.67 13.02
C GLU A 31 4.38 22.96 14.24
N VAL A 32 4.36 22.02 15.19
CA VAL A 32 3.70 22.20 16.47
C VAL A 32 4.73 22.70 17.48
N ALA A 33 5.06 23.99 17.40
CA ALA A 33 6.00 24.65 18.30
C ALA A 33 5.68 26.15 18.48
N PRO A 34 5.99 26.74 19.66
CA PRO A 34 5.76 28.16 19.92
C PRO A 34 6.73 29.08 19.14
N VAL A 35 7.84 28.55 18.63
CA VAL A 35 8.87 29.27 17.89
C VAL A 35 9.12 28.52 16.57
N PRO A 36 9.14 29.21 15.41
CA PRO A 36 9.51 28.59 14.15
C PRO A 36 10.90 27.96 14.23
N GLY A 37 11.01 26.67 13.90
CA GLY A 37 12.28 25.99 13.77
C GLY A 37 13.08 26.47 12.55
N ALA A 38 14.34 26.06 12.48
CA ALA A 38 15.08 26.15 11.24
C ALA A 38 14.39 25.30 10.17
N TRP A 39 14.34 25.77 8.93
CA TRP A 39 13.74 24.98 7.85
C TRP A 39 14.47 23.63 7.72
N GLU A 40 13.76 22.54 8.00
CA GLU A 40 14.30 21.20 7.85
C GLU A 40 14.09 20.75 6.41
N ARG A 41 15.11 20.91 5.56
CA ARG A 41 15.08 20.26 4.25
C ARG A 41 15.27 18.76 4.42
N ARG A 42 14.16 18.02 4.43
CA ARG A 42 14.20 16.58 4.19
C ARG A 42 14.28 16.32 2.68
N PRO A 43 15.17 15.42 2.23
CA PRO A 43 15.13 14.93 0.86
C PRO A 43 13.76 14.31 0.56
N PRO A 44 13.18 14.50 -0.64
CA PRO A 44 11.87 13.94 -0.98
C PRO A 44 11.76 12.43 -0.73
N ALA A 45 12.83 11.67 -0.99
CA ALA A 45 12.87 10.23 -0.75
C ALA A 45 12.72 9.85 0.75
N ILE A 46 13.22 10.70 1.65
CA ILE A 46 13.06 10.50 3.10
C ILE A 46 11.62 10.80 3.51
N GLU A 47 11.06 11.90 3.01
CA GLU A 47 9.66 12.27 3.29
C GLU A 47 8.71 11.19 2.77
N GLU A 48 8.91 10.73 1.55
CA GLU A 48 8.15 9.62 0.97
C GLU A 48 8.30 8.35 1.81
N SER A 49 9.50 8.03 2.27
CA SER A 49 9.72 6.89 3.16
C SER A 49 8.97 7.05 4.48
N LEU A 50 8.89 8.26 5.05
CA LEU A 50 8.11 8.53 6.26
C LEU A 50 6.62 8.37 6.00
N CYS A 51 6.09 8.92 4.91
CA CYS A 51 4.68 8.76 4.52
C CYS A 51 4.33 7.29 4.29
N ARG A 52 5.20 6.54 3.61
CA ARG A 52 5.01 5.11 3.32
C ARG A 52 4.93 4.23 4.57
N ARG A 53 5.35 4.72 5.74
CA ARG A 53 5.16 4.01 7.02
C ARG A 53 3.71 4.05 7.51
N TYR A 54 2.92 5.02 7.05
CA TYR A 54 1.51 5.19 7.43
C TYR A 54 0.60 4.57 6.38
N PHE A 55 0.90 4.82 5.09
CA PHE A 55 0.11 4.30 3.99
C PHE A 55 0.98 3.87 2.81
N TRP A 56 0.71 2.67 2.29
CA TRP A 56 1.34 2.19 1.06
C TRP A 56 0.34 1.43 0.20
N MET A 57 0.53 1.46 -1.11
CA MET A 57 -0.38 0.79 -2.05
C MET A 57 0.42 -0.06 -3.05
N ALA A 58 0.01 -1.31 -3.21
CA ALA A 58 0.48 -2.19 -4.29
C ALA A 58 -0.60 -2.40 -5.35
N GLY A 59 -0.20 -2.79 -6.55
CA GLY A 59 -1.10 -3.22 -7.63
C GLY A 59 -1.66 -2.13 -8.55
N LEU A 60 -1.55 -0.85 -8.17
CA LEU A 60 -2.12 0.28 -8.94
C LEU A 60 -1.34 0.57 -10.24
N ASP A 61 -1.45 -0.31 -11.23
CA ASP A 61 -0.83 -0.15 -12.55
C ASP A 61 -1.62 -0.91 -13.62
N ALA A 62 -1.94 -0.25 -14.73
CA ALA A 62 -2.66 -0.84 -15.86
C ALA A 62 -1.80 -1.87 -16.64
N ALA A 63 -0.50 -1.96 -16.36
CA ALA A 63 0.47 -2.77 -17.11
C ALA A 63 0.71 -4.19 -16.56
N ASN A 64 -0.31 -4.87 -15.99
CA ASN A 64 -0.21 -6.24 -15.48
C ASN A 64 0.96 -6.46 -14.51
N ARG A 65 1.15 -5.50 -13.58
CA ARG A 65 2.34 -5.49 -12.74
C ARG A 65 2.30 -6.65 -11.75
N SER A 66 3.44 -7.34 -11.65
CA SER A 66 3.68 -8.34 -10.61
C SER A 66 3.61 -7.69 -9.24
N ILE A 67 2.71 -8.17 -8.38
CA ILE A 67 2.66 -7.82 -6.96
C ILE A 67 3.72 -8.61 -6.20
N GLY A 68 3.86 -9.89 -6.52
CA GLY A 68 4.79 -10.77 -5.81
C GLY A 68 4.76 -12.20 -6.32
N THR A 69 5.59 -13.03 -5.73
CA THR A 69 5.59 -14.48 -5.95
C THR A 69 4.64 -15.17 -4.98
N THR A 70 4.21 -16.36 -5.35
CA THR A 70 3.27 -17.18 -4.58
C THR A 70 3.75 -18.62 -4.55
N ALA A 71 3.28 -19.39 -3.59
CA ALA A 71 3.49 -20.83 -3.53
C ALA A 71 2.16 -21.55 -3.30
N GLY A 72 1.90 -22.61 -4.07
CA GLY A 72 0.72 -23.46 -3.90
C GLY A 72 0.76 -24.19 -2.56
N LEU A 73 -0.26 -23.95 -1.72
CA LEU A 73 -0.42 -24.58 -0.41
C LEU A 73 -1.13 -25.93 -0.52
N ASP A 74 -2.16 -25.97 -1.36
CA ASP A 74 -2.98 -27.12 -1.68
C ASP A 74 -3.41 -27.02 -3.15
N ASP A 75 -4.33 -27.90 -3.56
CA ASP A 75 -4.78 -28.00 -4.93
C ASP A 75 -5.54 -26.76 -5.41
N THR A 76 -6.01 -25.87 -4.56
CA THR A 76 -6.82 -24.71 -4.98
C THR A 76 -6.34 -23.37 -4.42
N HIS A 77 -5.42 -23.40 -3.46
CA HIS A 77 -4.94 -22.21 -2.77
C HIS A 77 -3.45 -21.98 -2.96
N HIS A 78 -3.12 -20.72 -3.20
CA HIS A 78 -1.77 -20.19 -3.17
C HIS A 78 -1.61 -19.25 -1.99
N GLN A 79 -0.41 -19.22 -1.41
CA GLN A 79 -0.02 -18.21 -0.45
C GLN A 79 0.86 -17.16 -1.14
N ALA A 80 0.56 -15.89 -0.88
CA ALA A 80 1.39 -14.78 -1.32
C ALA A 80 1.90 -13.99 -0.11
N LEU A 81 3.11 -13.45 -0.26
CA LEU A 81 3.70 -12.52 0.70
C LEU A 81 4.03 -11.22 -0.03
N VAL A 82 3.54 -10.11 0.52
CA VAL A 82 3.81 -8.76 0.02
C VAL A 82 4.75 -8.11 1.02
N ALA A 83 6.00 -7.90 0.61
CA ALA A 83 6.98 -7.17 1.42
C ALA A 83 6.78 -5.66 1.26
N PHE A 84 6.80 -4.94 2.38
CA PHE A 84 6.69 -3.48 2.36
C PHE A 84 8.03 -2.83 2.03
N PRO A 85 8.05 -1.69 1.30
CA PRO A 85 9.29 -0.99 0.97
C PRO A 85 9.98 -0.40 2.19
N VAL A 86 9.22 -0.13 3.26
CA VAL A 86 9.68 0.35 4.56
C VAL A 86 8.83 -0.31 5.64
N ALA A 87 9.40 -0.49 6.84
CA ALA A 87 8.63 -1.02 7.96
C ALA A 87 7.52 -0.04 8.37
N MET A 88 6.27 -0.49 8.28
CA MET A 88 5.06 0.25 8.64
C MET A 88 5.11 0.68 10.12
N ARG A 89 4.32 1.69 10.47
CA ARG A 89 4.23 2.24 11.83
C ARG A 89 3.65 1.21 12.81
N ALA A 90 2.61 0.50 12.38
CA ALA A 90 1.95 -0.61 13.07
C ALA A 90 1.69 -1.75 12.06
N ALA A 91 1.15 -2.88 12.51
CA ALA A 91 0.65 -3.91 11.61
C ALA A 91 -0.53 -3.32 10.80
N PRO A 92 -0.44 -3.20 9.47
CA PRO A 92 -1.46 -2.53 8.69
C PRO A 92 -2.71 -3.38 8.52
N THR A 93 -3.83 -2.70 8.28
CA THR A 93 -5.02 -3.32 7.70
C THR A 93 -4.98 -3.24 6.19
N CYS A 94 -5.69 -4.14 5.51
CA CYS A 94 -5.80 -4.14 4.06
C CYS A 94 -7.18 -4.61 3.62
N VAL A 95 -7.80 -3.85 2.73
CA VAL A 95 -9.02 -4.25 2.02
C VAL A 95 -8.70 -4.30 0.53
N PRO A 96 -8.40 -5.49 -0.02
CA PRO A 96 -8.12 -5.66 -1.45
C PRO A 96 -9.29 -5.20 -2.32
N SER A 97 -8.99 -4.77 -3.54
CA SER A 97 -10.03 -4.71 -4.58
C SER A 97 -10.59 -6.12 -4.86
N GLY A 98 -11.69 -6.18 -5.63
CA GLY A 98 -12.34 -7.45 -5.96
C GLY A 98 -11.38 -8.45 -6.63
N PRO A 99 -11.52 -9.76 -6.37
CA PRO A 99 -10.59 -10.79 -6.85
C PRO A 99 -10.47 -10.81 -8.38
N GLY A 100 -11.53 -10.45 -9.11
CA GLY A 100 -11.53 -10.33 -10.57
C GLY A 100 -10.60 -9.25 -11.16
N THR A 101 -9.98 -8.42 -10.33
CA THR A 101 -8.95 -7.44 -10.72
C THR A 101 -7.52 -7.97 -10.59
N PHE A 102 -7.37 -9.26 -10.27
CA PHE A 102 -6.09 -9.92 -10.09
C PHE A 102 -6.04 -11.23 -10.86
N ALA A 103 -4.82 -11.68 -11.19
CA ALA A 103 -4.60 -13.01 -11.70
C ALA A 103 -3.43 -13.69 -10.98
N LEU A 104 -3.50 -15.01 -10.97
CA LEU A 104 -2.39 -15.89 -10.66
C LEU A 104 -1.84 -16.45 -11.96
N ALA A 105 -0.56 -16.21 -12.18
CA ALA A 105 0.18 -16.76 -13.30
C ALA A 105 1.00 -17.96 -12.80
N VAL A 106 0.62 -19.16 -13.19
CA VAL A 106 1.12 -20.42 -12.60
C VAL A 106 1.17 -21.52 -13.65
N ASP A 107 2.07 -22.49 -13.46
CA ASP A 107 2.02 -23.75 -14.20
C ASP A 107 0.99 -24.69 -13.55
N ASP A 108 -0.16 -24.87 -14.22
CA ASP A 108 -1.27 -25.71 -13.75
C ASP A 108 -1.15 -27.18 -14.21
N GLY A 109 0.01 -27.57 -14.75
CA GLY A 109 0.24 -28.91 -15.29
C GLY A 109 -0.17 -29.07 -16.75
N THR A 110 -0.91 -28.11 -17.32
CA THR A 110 -1.13 -28.01 -18.79
C THR A 110 -0.15 -27.04 -19.45
N GLY A 111 0.64 -26.33 -18.65
CA GLY A 111 1.56 -25.29 -19.06
C GLY A 111 1.39 -24.03 -18.23
N TRP A 112 2.20 -23.02 -18.54
CA TRP A 112 2.15 -21.74 -17.85
C TRP A 112 0.91 -20.95 -18.30
N ALA A 113 0.01 -20.64 -17.36
CA ALA A 113 -1.25 -19.97 -17.63
C ALA A 113 -1.57 -18.87 -16.62
N GLU A 114 -2.26 -17.83 -17.09
CA GLU A 114 -2.87 -16.81 -16.24
C GLU A 114 -4.32 -17.18 -15.95
N ARG A 115 -4.68 -17.11 -14.67
CA ARG A 115 -6.01 -17.44 -14.17
C ARG A 115 -6.50 -16.30 -13.29
N ALA A 116 -7.69 -15.78 -13.59
CA ALA A 116 -8.32 -14.79 -12.73
C ALA A 116 -8.50 -15.36 -11.32
N LEU A 117 -8.27 -14.52 -10.31
CA LEU A 117 -8.53 -14.94 -8.93
C LEU A 117 -10.03 -14.96 -8.67
N THR A 118 -10.48 -15.98 -7.94
CA THR A 118 -11.81 -16.10 -7.34
C THR A 118 -11.79 -15.70 -5.87
N LEU A 119 -10.61 -15.77 -5.23
CA LEU A 119 -10.37 -15.38 -3.84
C LEU A 119 -9.09 -14.56 -3.72
N VAL A 120 -9.18 -13.46 -2.98
CA VAL A 120 -8.05 -12.71 -2.41
C VAL A 120 -8.39 -12.44 -0.95
N GLU A 121 -7.79 -13.20 -0.05
CA GLU A 121 -8.05 -13.13 1.38
C GLU A 121 -6.81 -12.58 2.09
N PHE A 122 -6.97 -11.44 2.76
CA PHE A 122 -5.96 -10.90 3.67
C PHE A 122 -5.96 -11.71 4.97
N LEU A 123 -4.85 -12.35 5.30
CA LEU A 123 -4.77 -13.22 6.48
C LEU A 123 -4.22 -12.47 7.70
N GLU A 124 -3.03 -11.90 7.54
CA GLU A 124 -2.30 -11.23 8.61
C GLU A 124 -1.26 -10.27 8.01
N ALA A 125 -0.81 -9.33 8.82
CA ALA A 125 0.35 -8.51 8.49
C ALA A 125 1.24 -8.28 9.72
N SER A 126 2.53 -8.18 9.47
CA SER A 126 3.51 -7.58 10.38
C SER A 126 3.80 -6.14 9.93
N ARG A 127 4.81 -5.50 10.53
CA ARG A 127 5.26 -4.19 10.07
C ARG A 127 6.06 -4.27 8.77
N GLU A 128 6.52 -5.44 8.37
CA GLU A 128 7.45 -5.66 7.26
C GLU A 128 6.78 -6.34 6.07
N ASN A 129 5.71 -7.09 6.28
CA ASN A 129 5.01 -7.79 5.23
C ASN A 129 3.53 -8.06 5.55
N ALA A 130 2.78 -8.40 4.51
CA ALA A 130 1.42 -8.90 4.58
C ALA A 130 1.32 -10.27 3.89
N ARG A 131 0.50 -11.15 4.47
CA ARG A 131 0.23 -12.49 3.93
C ARG A 131 -1.19 -12.57 3.39
N PHE A 132 -1.30 -13.16 2.20
CA PHE A 132 -2.58 -13.39 1.53
C PHE A 132 -2.76 -14.85 1.16
N ARG A 133 -4.01 -15.31 1.18
CA ARG A 133 -4.45 -16.53 0.51
C ARG A 133 -5.15 -16.14 -0.80
N LEU A 134 -4.76 -16.80 -1.87
CA LEU A 134 -5.27 -16.60 -3.21
C LEU A 134 -5.88 -17.91 -3.72
N SER A 135 -6.95 -17.83 -4.51
CA SER A 135 -7.47 -18.99 -5.23
C SER A 135 -7.93 -18.59 -6.62
N THR A 136 -7.78 -19.51 -7.57
CA THR A 136 -8.32 -19.42 -8.93
C THR A 136 -9.58 -20.28 -9.09
N GLY A 137 -9.97 -21.04 -8.07
CA GLY A 137 -11.06 -22.02 -8.12
C GLY A 137 -10.80 -23.25 -9.00
N ILE A 138 -9.59 -23.39 -9.55
CA ILE A 138 -9.16 -24.56 -10.32
C ILE A 138 -8.02 -25.28 -9.62
N VAL A 139 -7.74 -26.52 -10.06
CA VAL A 139 -6.62 -27.29 -9.50
C VAL A 139 -5.28 -26.71 -9.95
N THR A 140 -4.52 -26.20 -8.99
CA THR A 140 -3.13 -25.78 -9.08
C THR A 140 -2.30 -26.66 -8.14
N PRO A 141 -1.47 -27.59 -8.66
CA PRO A 141 -0.80 -28.56 -7.80
C PRO A 141 0.04 -27.91 -6.69
N ARG A 142 -0.02 -28.51 -5.50
CA ARG A 142 0.77 -28.07 -4.34
C ARG A 142 2.26 -27.91 -4.65
N GLY A 143 2.88 -26.90 -4.07
CA GLY A 143 4.31 -26.62 -4.22
C GLY A 143 4.70 -25.88 -5.50
N ARG A 144 3.74 -25.58 -6.38
CA ARG A 144 4.01 -24.79 -7.58
C ARG A 144 4.20 -23.32 -7.23
N ALA A 145 5.29 -22.75 -7.73
CA ALA A 145 5.50 -21.31 -7.69
C ALA A 145 4.56 -20.63 -8.69
N GLY A 146 4.00 -19.50 -8.30
CA GLY A 146 3.20 -18.65 -9.19
C GLY A 146 3.57 -17.18 -9.01
N GLN A 147 3.05 -16.35 -9.90
CA GLN A 147 3.20 -14.91 -9.85
C GLN A 147 1.82 -14.27 -9.66
N TRP A 148 1.67 -13.48 -8.62
CA TRP A 148 0.46 -12.70 -8.39
C TRP A 148 0.57 -11.38 -9.15
N ARG A 149 -0.45 -11.05 -9.94
CA ARG A 149 -0.50 -9.86 -10.77
C ARG A 149 -1.78 -9.07 -10.52
N ALA A 150 -1.68 -7.75 -10.59
CA ALA A 150 -2.82 -6.83 -10.62
C ALA A 150 -3.13 -6.41 -12.06
N TYR A 151 -4.41 -6.21 -12.36
CA TYR A 151 -4.92 -5.73 -13.64
C TYR A 151 -5.84 -4.55 -13.41
N GLY A 152 -5.81 -3.56 -14.32
CA GLY A 152 -6.74 -2.43 -14.32
C GLY A 152 -6.79 -1.70 -12.97
N THR A 153 -7.87 -1.90 -12.22
CA THR A 153 -8.11 -1.26 -10.91
C THR A 153 -7.64 -2.10 -9.71
N GLY A 154 -6.92 -3.20 -9.94
CA GLY A 154 -6.37 -4.08 -8.92
C GLY A 154 -5.50 -3.32 -7.94
N ARG A 155 -5.83 -3.33 -6.65
CA ARG A 155 -5.08 -2.59 -5.63
C ARG A 155 -5.13 -3.24 -4.26
N LEU A 156 -4.03 -3.11 -3.54
CA LEU A 156 -3.85 -3.52 -2.16
C LEU A 156 -3.47 -2.27 -1.35
N PRO A 157 -4.45 -1.54 -0.79
CA PRO A 157 -4.17 -0.44 0.11
C PRO A 157 -3.79 -1.00 1.48
N PHE A 158 -2.64 -0.58 2.00
CA PHE A 158 -2.17 -0.91 3.33
C PHE A 158 -2.17 0.35 4.18
N ASP A 159 -2.97 0.31 5.26
CA ASP A 159 -3.14 1.43 6.17
C ASP A 159 -2.69 1.05 7.59
N ALA A 160 -1.75 1.81 8.13
CA ALA A 160 -1.22 1.67 9.49
C ALA A 160 -1.50 2.89 10.37
N GLU A 161 -2.49 3.71 10.01
CA GLU A 161 -3.09 4.66 10.95
C GLU A 161 -4.03 3.90 11.89
N LEU A 162 -3.74 3.98 13.19
CA LEU A 162 -4.54 3.42 14.28
C LEU A 162 -5.54 4.46 14.77
#